data_AF-A0A660YT41-F1
#
_entry.id   AF-A0A660YT41-F1
#
_cell.length_a   1.000
_cell.length_b   1.000
_cell.length_c   1.000
_cell.angle_alpha   90.00
_cell.angle_beta   90.00
_cell.angle_gamma   90.00
#
_symmetry.space_group_name_H-M   'P 1'
#
loop_
_entity.id
_entity.type
_entity.pdbx_description
1 polymer ?
#
loop_
_entity_poly.entity_id
_entity_poly.type
_entity_poly.pdbx_seq_one_letter_code
_entity_poly.pdbx_strand_id
1 'polypeptide(L)' 'MVITDKIYGSRENRKYLKSKGLRFSGKSLGRPPGLSQEDVKLSTAKRRQHRADSRLHNQIEGKFG' A
#
# COMPACT_ATOMS: atom_id res chain seq x y z
N MET A 1 8.67 1.53 -5.84
CA MET A 1 7.51 1.03 -5.05
C MET A 1 7.72 -0.44 -4.85
N VAL A 2 7.62 -0.95 -3.63
CA VAL A 2 7.80 -2.37 -3.34
C VAL A 2 6.43 -2.98 -3.09
N ILE A 3 6.10 -4.02 -3.87
CA ILE A 3 4.92 -4.85 -3.68
C ILE A 3 5.39 -6.04 -2.86
N THR A 4 4.94 -6.12 -1.61
CA THR A 4 5.28 -7.21 -0.71
C THR A 4 4.04 -7.69 0.01
N ASP A 5 4.12 -8.90 0.56
CA ASP A 5 3.05 -9.43 1.40
C ASP A 5 2.77 -8.58 2.63
N LYS A 6 1.55 -8.74 3.13
CA LYS A 6 1.06 -8.07 4.34
C LYS A 6 1.92 -8.37 5.57
N ILE A 7 2.53 -9.56 5.62
CA ILE A 7 3.41 -9.98 6.73
C ILE A 7 4.65 -9.08 6.87
N TYR A 8 5.12 -8.49 5.76
CA TYR A 8 6.24 -7.56 5.75
C TYR A 8 5.83 -6.11 6.04
N GLY A 9 4.54 -5.85 6.31
CA GLY A 9 4.00 -4.53 6.57
C GLY A 9 4.29 -3.94 7.95
N SER A 10 5.32 -4.41 8.66
CA SER A 10 5.70 -3.96 10.01
C SER A 10 6.17 -2.50 10.01
N ARG A 11 6.17 -1.85 11.19
CA ARG A 11 6.64 -0.46 11.34
C ARG A 11 8.12 -0.31 10.96
N GLU A 12 8.93 -1.30 11.34
CA GLU A 12 10.36 -1.34 11.08
C GLU A 12 10.66 -1.46 9.59
N ASN A 13 10.01 -2.40 8.89
CA ASN A 13 10.15 -2.57 7.45
C ASN A 13 9.73 -1.31 6.69
N ARG A 14 8.67 -0.63 7.13
CA ARG A 14 8.26 0.66 6.53
C ARG A 14 9.29 1.76 6.75
N LYS A 15 9.92 1.84 7.94
CA LYS A 15 11.01 2.79 8.21
C LYS A 15 12.22 2.50 7.31
N TYR A 16 12.58 1.23 7.16
CA TYR A 16 13.65 0.79 6.27
C TYR A 16 13.35 1.14 4.80
N LEU A 17 12.15 0.86 4.32
CA LEU A 17 11.75 1.23 2.96
C LEU A 17 11.75 2.76 2.78
N LYS A 18 11.28 3.52 3.78
CA LYS A 18 11.29 4.98 3.75
C LYS A 18 12.71 5.55 3.71
N SER A 19 13.65 5.00 4.47
CA SER A 19 15.06 5.43 4.41
C SER A 19 15.71 5.12 3.07
N LYS A 20 15.23 4.10 2.36
CA LYS A 20 15.61 3.79 0.98
C LYS A 20 14.83 4.56 -0.09
N GLY A 21 13.92 5.47 0.29
CA GLY A 21 13.07 6.22 -0.65
C GLY A 21 11.99 5.37 -1.33
N LEU A 22 11.70 4.18 -0.80
CA LEU A 22 10.77 3.22 -1.38
C LEU A 22 9.38 3.33 -0.73
N ARG A 23 8.35 3.40 -1.57
CA ARG A 23 6.95 3.33 -1.16
C ARG A 23 6.49 1.88 -0.95
N PHE A 24 5.79 1.62 0.15
CA PHE A 24 5.10 0.37 0.45
C PHE A 24 3.66 0.40 -0.08
N SER A 25 3.21 -0.64 -0.80
CA SER A 25 1.87 -0.68 -1.43
C SER A 25 0.72 -1.09 -0.50
N GLY A 26 1.00 -1.63 0.69
CA GLY A 26 -0.04 -2.10 1.60
C GLY A 26 -0.72 -1.01 2.42
N LYS A 27 -1.86 -1.36 3.05
CA LYS A 27 -2.69 -0.46 3.88
C LYS A 27 -1.88 0.27 4.95
N SER A 28 -2.26 1.51 5.29
CA SER A 28 -1.65 2.25 6.40
C SER A 28 -1.79 1.50 7.73
N LEU A 29 -0.77 1.57 8.59
CA LEU A 29 -0.89 1.08 9.96
C LEU A 29 -1.68 2.09 10.80
N GLY A 30 -2.62 1.59 11.61
CA GLY A 30 -3.40 2.40 12.53
C GLY A 30 -4.84 2.64 12.06
N ARG A 31 -5.58 3.37 12.91
CA ARG A 31 -6.97 3.74 12.64
C ARG A 31 -6.99 4.75 11.49
N PRO A 32 -7.85 4.59 10.47
CA PRO A 32 -8.05 5.64 9.49
C PRO A 32 -8.48 6.93 10.22
N PRO A 33 -7.93 8.10 9.85
CA PRO A 33 -8.30 9.36 10.48
C PRO A 33 -9.81 9.59 10.29
N GLY A 34 -10.45 10.27 11.25
CA GLY A 34 -11.84 10.70 11.11
C GLY A 34 -11.96 11.57 9.87
N LEU A 35 -12.67 11.08 8.85
CA LEU A 35 -12.64 11.66 7.52
C LEU A 35 -13.43 12.98 7.50
N SER A 36 -12.76 14.08 7.20
CA SER A 36 -13.40 15.30 6.66
C SER A 36 -13.81 15.06 5.19
N GLN A 37 -14.67 15.90 4.60
CA GLN A 37 -15.10 15.74 3.19
C GLN A 37 -13.92 15.73 2.20
N GLU A 38 -12.82 16.42 2.50
CA GLU A 38 -11.60 16.38 1.68
C GLU A 38 -10.86 15.05 1.78
N ASP A 39 -10.87 14.42 2.96
CA ASP A 39 -10.25 13.11 3.18
C ASP A 39 -10.96 11.99 2.42
N VAL A 40 -12.27 12.15 2.13
CA VAL A 40 -13.05 11.19 1.33
C VAL A 40 -12.54 11.14 -0.12
N LYS A 41 -12.21 12.30 -0.71
CA LYS A 41 -11.61 12.37 -2.06
C LYS A 41 -10.23 11.72 -2.07
N LEU A 42 -9.40 12.02 -1.07
CA LEU A 42 -8.06 11.45 -0.90
C LEU A 42 -8.12 9.91 -0.68
N SER A 43 -9.12 9.44 0.06
CA SER A 43 -9.39 8.00 0.30
C SER A 43 -9.73 7.27 -1.00
N THR A 44 -10.52 7.90 -1.86
CA THR A 44 -10.89 7.33 -3.17
C THR A 44 -9.68 7.17 -4.08
N ALA A 45 -8.82 8.18 -4.15
CA ALA A 45 -7.57 8.11 -4.92
C ALA A 45 -6.63 7.02 -4.40
N LYS A 46 -6.44 6.93 -3.07
CA LYS A 46 -5.63 5.87 -2.44
C LYS A 46 -6.19 4.47 -2.72
N ARG A 47 -7.51 4.31 -2.71
CA ARG A 47 -8.19 3.05 -3.03
C ARG A 47 -7.97 2.64 -4.49
N ARG A 48 -7.99 3.60 -5.43
CA ARG A 48 -7.68 3.35 -6.85
C ARG A 48 -6.23 2.90 -7.05
N GLN A 49 -5.28 3.56 -6.38
CA GLN A 49 -3.86 3.16 -6.41
C GLN A 49 -3.68 1.75 -5.85
N HIS A 50 -4.27 1.43 -4.71
CA HIS A 50 -4.18 0.09 -4.12
C HIS A 50 -4.75 -1.00 -5.05
N ARG A 51 -5.84 -0.72 -5.79
CA ARG A 51 -6.37 -1.67 -6.78
C ARG A 51 -5.40 -1.89 -7.95
N ALA A 52 -4.71 -0.85 -8.41
CA ALA A 52 -3.69 -0.99 -9.44
C ALA A 52 -2.50 -1.82 -8.94
N ASP A 53 -2.02 -1.53 -7.73
CA ASP A 53 -0.91 -2.24 -7.10
C ASP A 53 -1.25 -3.74 -6.90
N SER A 54 -2.49 -4.06 -6.49
CA SER A 54 -2.95 -5.45 -6.37
C SER A 54 -3.08 -6.18 -7.72
N ARG A 55 -3.45 -5.49 -8.80
CA ARG A 55 -3.48 -6.11 -10.14
C ARG A 55 -2.09 -6.47 -10.64
N LEU A 56 -1.10 -5.60 -10.38
CA LEU A 56 0.30 -5.88 -10.68
C LEU A 56 0.79 -7.09 -9.89
N HIS A 57 0.41 -7.21 -8.60
CA HIS A 57 0.73 -8.39 -7.79
C HIS A 57 0.18 -9.69 -8.41
N ASN A 58 -1.11 -9.71 -8.72
CA ASN A 58 -1.77 -10.89 -9.30
C ASN A 58 -1.15 -11.30 -10.65
N GLN A 59 -0.71 -10.34 -11.47
CA GLN A 59 -0.02 -10.62 -12.73
C GLN A 59 1.37 -11.24 -12.53
N ILE A 60 2.04 -10.92 -11.43
CA ILE A 60 3.34 -11.50 -11.09
C ILE A 60 3.12 -12.92 -10.56
N GLU A 61 2.24 -13.11 -9.56
CA GLU A 61 1.98 -14.42 -8.96
C GLU A 61 1.37 -15.42 -9.95
N GLY A 62 0.45 -14.99 -10.81
CA GLY A 62 -0.17 -15.85 -11.82
C GLY A 62 0.76 -16.33 -12.93
N LYS A 63 1.97 -15.75 -13.06
CA LYS A 63 3.02 -16.22 -13.98
C LYS A 63 3.94 -17.27 -13.37
N PHE A 64 3.92 -17.44 -12.05
CA PHE A 64 4.69 -18.45 -11.33
C PHE A 64 3.83 -19.67 -10.94
N GLY A 65 2.59 -19.74 -11.45
CA GLY A 65 1.73 -20.92 -11.40
C GLY A 65 2.02 -21.89 -12.53
#